data_AF-A0A8T4UMF4-F1
#
_entry.id   AF-A0A8T4UMF4-F1
#
_cell.length_a   1.000
_cell.length_b   1.000
_cell.length_c   1.000
_cell.angle_alpha   90.00
_cell.angle_beta   90.00
_cell.angle_gamma   90.00
#
_symmetry.space_group_name_H-M   'P 1'
#
loop_
_entity.id
_entity.type
_entity.pdbx_description
1 polymer ?
#
loop_
_entity_poly.entity_id
_entity_poly.type
_entity_poly.pdbx_seq_one_letter_code
_entity_poly.pdbx_strand_id
1 'polypeptide(L)'
;MFVCSPDKYNETRNFILKTWTETFSKKGIYLSLNRPYENLIQNFSQSRIDHSQLFFLDNVSRSESDVDNCYFLSSDLAKLNLSFCSSVKEKSPDFMLMDSLNDLFLEDENRATKLLNEYIKKAKVNEINGLILVIKEPIIDEIIDVYKKDIDSVIEIY
;
A
#
# COMPACT_ATOMS: atom_id res chain seq x y z
N MET A 1 -7.88 6.92 -4.46
CA MET A 1 -7.06 7.41 -3.35
C MET A 1 -7.97 7.72 -2.17
N PHE A 2 -7.63 7.23 -0.98
CA PHE A 2 -8.33 7.50 0.26
C PHE A 2 -7.49 8.49 1.07
N VAL A 3 -8.09 9.61 1.44
CA VAL A 3 -7.48 10.68 2.22
C VAL A 3 -8.22 10.74 3.55
N CYS A 4 -7.52 10.58 4.67
CA CYS A 4 -8.19 10.45 5.96
C CYS A 4 -7.56 11.26 7.09
N SER A 5 -8.36 11.61 8.10
CA SER A 5 -7.84 12.15 9.36
C SER A 5 -6.96 11.10 10.08
N PRO A 6 -5.93 11.53 10.85
CA PRO A 6 -5.02 10.60 11.52
C PRO A 6 -5.72 9.56 12.41
N ASP A 7 -6.79 9.96 13.11
CA ASP A 7 -7.58 9.10 13.99
C ASP A 7 -8.42 8.06 13.22
N LYS A 8 -8.77 8.35 11.96
CA LYS A 8 -9.51 7.45 11.06
C LYS A 8 -8.63 6.55 10.20
N TYR A 9 -7.32 6.74 10.22
CA TYR A 9 -6.40 6.02 9.33
C TYR A 9 -6.48 4.51 9.46
N ASN A 10 -6.34 3.99 10.69
CA ASN A 10 -6.37 2.55 10.93
C ASN A 10 -7.77 1.97 10.67
N GLU A 11 -8.83 2.69 11.04
CA GLU A 11 -10.21 2.29 10.78
C GLU A 11 -10.47 2.15 9.28
N THR A 12 -10.02 3.15 8.50
CA THR A 12 -10.15 3.20 7.04
C THR A 12 -9.35 2.08 6.38
N ARG A 13 -8.09 1.87 6.77
CA ARG A 13 -7.28 0.73 6.28
C ARG A 13 -8.02 -0.58 6.51
N ASN A 14 -8.50 -0.79 7.73
CA ASN A 14 -9.15 -2.02 8.12
C ASN A 14 -10.45 -2.24 7.34
N PHE A 15 -11.23 -1.18 7.12
CA PHE A 15 -12.43 -1.21 6.30
C PHE A 15 -12.13 -1.56 4.84
N ILE A 16 -11.12 -0.94 4.24
CA ILE A 16 -10.68 -1.23 2.87
C ILE A 16 -10.28 -2.71 2.78
N LEU A 17 -9.39 -3.17 3.65
CA LEU A 17 -8.91 -4.55 3.63
C LEU A 17 -10.06 -5.54 3.77
N LYS A 18 -10.93 -5.41 4.79
CA LYS A 18 -12.08 -6.31 4.97
C LYS A 18 -13.00 -6.30 3.76
N THR A 19 -13.28 -5.13 3.20
CA THR A 19 -14.16 -5.03 2.04
C THR A 19 -13.56 -5.76 0.83
N TRP A 20 -12.27 -5.59 0.58
CA TRP A 20 -11.62 -6.22 -0.56
C TRP A 20 -11.37 -7.72 -0.35
N THR A 21 -10.80 -8.11 0.78
CA THR A 21 -10.41 -9.51 1.03
C THR A 21 -11.58 -10.40 1.44
N GLU A 22 -12.53 -9.90 2.23
CA GLU A 22 -13.63 -10.71 2.79
C GLU A 22 -14.91 -10.55 1.96
N THR A 23 -15.34 -9.32 1.69
CA THR A 23 -16.60 -9.09 0.94
C THR A 23 -16.45 -9.39 -0.55
N PHE A 24 -15.37 -8.93 -1.17
CA PHE A 24 -15.12 -9.15 -2.61
C PHE A 24 -14.23 -10.36 -2.90
N SER A 25 -13.67 -11.02 -1.88
CA SER A 25 -12.79 -12.19 -2.04
C SER A 25 -11.60 -11.93 -2.98
N LYS A 26 -11.03 -10.72 -2.90
CA LYS A 26 -9.94 -10.24 -3.75
C LYS A 26 -8.58 -10.47 -3.11
N LYS A 27 -7.60 -10.82 -3.94
CA LYS A 27 -6.19 -10.98 -3.54
C LYS A 27 -5.44 -9.68 -3.70
N GLY A 28 -4.62 -9.34 -2.70
CA GLY A 28 -3.97 -8.04 -2.63
C GLY A 28 -2.47 -8.12 -2.44
N ILE A 29 -1.74 -7.18 -3.04
CA ILE A 29 -0.40 -6.82 -2.58
C ILE A 29 -0.53 -5.68 -1.57
N TYR A 30 0.02 -5.85 -0.38
CA TYR A 30 0.16 -4.80 0.61
C TYR A 30 1.58 -4.24 0.56
N LEU A 31 1.73 -3.00 0.14
CA LEU A 31 3.01 -2.30 0.14
C LEU A 31 3.11 -1.43 1.40
N SER A 32 3.99 -1.83 2.32
CA SER A 32 4.28 -1.00 3.50
C SER A 32 5.58 -0.24 3.33
N LEU A 33 5.50 1.08 3.47
CA LEU A 33 6.64 1.98 3.30
C LEU A 33 7.23 2.47 4.63
N ASN A 34 6.51 2.33 5.75
CA ASN A 34 6.90 2.86 7.06
C ASN A 34 6.62 1.91 8.25
N ARG A 35 5.90 0.79 8.06
CA ARG A 35 5.54 -0.16 9.12
C ARG A 35 6.15 -1.54 8.84
N PRO A 36 6.87 -2.12 9.81
CA PRO A 36 7.28 -3.52 9.75
C PRO A 36 6.08 -4.46 9.60
N TYR A 37 6.25 -5.53 8.84
CA TYR A 37 5.27 -6.61 8.64
C TYR A 37 4.71 -7.13 9.97
N GLU A 38 5.56 -7.39 10.96
CA GLU A 38 5.15 -7.94 12.26
C GLU A 38 4.11 -7.03 12.96
N ASN A 39 4.31 -5.71 12.90
CA ASN A 39 3.38 -4.74 13.47
C ASN A 39 2.04 -4.75 12.73
N LEU A 40 2.05 -4.92 11.40
CA LEU A 40 0.85 -5.01 10.59
C LEU A 40 0.05 -6.28 10.92
N ILE A 41 0.71 -7.43 10.96
CA ILE A 41 0.05 -8.71 11.26
C ILE A 41 -0.51 -8.73 12.67
N GLN A 42 0.20 -8.17 13.66
CA GLN A 42 -0.32 -8.03 15.02
C GLN A 42 -1.58 -7.16 15.04
N ASN A 43 -1.56 -6.02 14.34
CA ASN A 43 -2.70 -5.12 14.26
C ASN A 43 -3.91 -5.76 13.55
N PHE A 44 -3.67 -6.50 12.47
CA PHE A 44 -4.71 -7.22 11.73
C PHE A 44 -5.32 -8.33 12.56
N SER A 45 -4.50 -9.08 13.29
CA SER A 45 -4.96 -10.11 14.21
C SER A 45 -5.85 -9.54 15.32
N GLN A 46 -5.45 -8.42 15.93
CA GLN A 46 -6.27 -7.72 16.94
C GLN A 46 -7.59 -7.18 16.37
N SER A 47 -7.57 -6.74 15.11
CA SER A 47 -8.73 -6.17 14.40
C SER A 47 -9.62 -7.22 13.71
N ARG A 48 -9.26 -8.51 13.85
CA ARG A 48 -9.91 -9.65 13.19
C ARG A 48 -10.03 -9.43 11.68
N ILE A 49 -8.91 -9.10 11.04
CA ILE A 49 -8.79 -8.98 9.59
C ILE A 49 -8.15 -10.25 9.07
N ASP A 50 -8.84 -10.95 8.17
CA ASP A 50 -8.21 -12.04 7.43
C ASP A 50 -7.22 -11.46 6.41
N HIS A 51 -5.94 -11.77 6.64
CA HIS A 51 -4.81 -11.36 5.81
C HIS A 51 -4.26 -12.53 4.97
N SER A 52 -4.94 -13.68 4.93
CA SER A 52 -4.55 -14.84 4.12
C SER A 52 -4.54 -14.56 2.61
N GLN A 53 -5.35 -13.59 2.16
CA GLN A 53 -5.41 -13.13 0.77
C GLN A 53 -4.42 -12.01 0.45
N LEU A 54 -3.56 -11.63 1.40
CA LEU A 54 -2.58 -10.57 1.24
C LEU A 54 -1.17 -11.13 1.08
N PHE A 55 -0.43 -10.56 0.13
CA PHE A 55 1.00 -10.72 0.00
C PHE A 55 1.69 -9.40 0.35
N PHE A 56 2.69 -9.44 1.22
CA PHE A 56 3.29 -8.24 1.80
C PHE A 56 4.64 -7.93 1.17
N LEU A 57 4.85 -6.65 0.86
CA LEU A 57 6.16 -6.10 0.51
C LEU A 57 6.58 -5.17 1.66
N ASP A 58 7.48 -5.67 2.49
CA ASP A 58 7.98 -4.96 3.67
C ASP A 58 9.31 -4.29 3.32
N ASN A 59 9.26 -2.96 3.18
CA ASN A 59 10.44 -2.15 2.88
C ASN A 59 11.12 -1.55 4.13
N VAL A 60 10.73 -1.98 5.32
CA VAL A 60 11.05 -1.33 6.60
C VAL A 60 11.82 -2.24 7.53
N SER A 61 11.40 -3.50 7.63
CA SER A 61 12.08 -4.48 8.48
C SER A 61 13.51 -4.72 8.02
N ARG A 62 14.42 -4.70 9.00
CA ARG A 62 15.87 -4.94 8.79
C ARG A 62 16.25 -6.41 8.93
N SER A 63 15.41 -7.21 9.60
CA SER A 63 15.58 -8.65 9.77
C SER A 63 14.61 -9.38 8.85
N GLU A 64 15.15 -10.31 8.08
CA GLU A 64 14.34 -11.24 7.29
C GLU A 64 13.76 -12.31 8.22
N SER A 65 12.45 -12.51 8.13
CA SER A 65 11.74 -13.62 8.76
C SER A 65 11.35 -14.60 7.67
N ASP A 66 11.42 -15.91 7.91
CA ASP A 66 11.01 -16.90 6.93
C ASP A 66 9.48 -17.06 6.97
N VAL A 67 8.77 -16.20 6.22
CA VAL A 67 7.31 -16.21 6.10
C VAL A 67 6.89 -16.23 4.63
N ASP A 68 6.03 -17.20 4.28
CA ASP A 68 5.64 -17.50 2.89
C ASP A 68 4.90 -16.35 2.16
N ASN A 69 4.32 -15.41 2.92
CA ASN A 69 3.48 -14.34 2.39
C ASN A 69 4.10 -12.95 2.51
N CYS A 70 5.42 -12.83 2.73
CA CYS A 70 6.10 -11.54 2.77
C CYS A 70 7.47 -11.56 2.09
N TYR A 71 7.80 -10.49 1.36
CA TYR A 71 9.18 -10.18 0.99
C TYR A 71 9.71 -9.03 1.85
N PHE A 72 10.84 -9.28 2.49
CA PHE A 72 11.59 -8.31 3.27
C PHE A 72 12.67 -7.65 2.41
N LEU A 73 12.62 -6.33 2.29
CA LEU A 73 13.34 -5.60 1.24
C LEU A 73 14.39 -4.61 1.77
N SER A 74 14.48 -4.44 3.10
CA SER A 74 15.52 -3.65 3.76
C SER A 74 15.73 -2.25 3.16
N SER A 75 14.63 -1.56 2.82
CA SER A 75 14.63 -0.20 2.25
C SER A 75 15.24 -0.03 0.85
N ASP A 76 15.53 -1.11 0.13
CA ASP A 76 16.06 -1.10 -1.23
C ASP A 76 14.93 -1.00 -2.27
N LEU A 77 14.83 0.16 -2.93
CA LEU A 77 13.81 0.42 -3.95
C LEU A 77 13.93 -0.48 -5.18
N ALA A 78 15.14 -0.83 -5.59
CA ALA A 78 15.33 -1.68 -6.76
C ALA A 78 14.82 -3.09 -6.46
N LYS A 79 15.14 -3.62 -5.27
CA LYS A 79 14.57 -4.88 -4.78
C LYS A 79 13.06 -4.79 -4.65
N LEU A 80 12.54 -3.72 -4.06
CA LEU A 80 11.10 -3.51 -3.91
C LEU A 80 10.37 -3.56 -5.27
N ASN A 81 10.93 -2.91 -6.28
CA ASN A 81 10.38 -2.92 -7.64
C ASN A 81 10.41 -4.30 -8.29
N LEU A 82 11.52 -5.03 -8.16
CA LEU A 82 11.65 -6.40 -8.66
C LEU A 82 10.68 -7.34 -7.95
N SER A 83 10.62 -7.27 -6.63
CA SER A 83 9.75 -8.06 -5.77
C SER A 83 8.27 -7.79 -6.05
N PHE A 84 7.88 -6.55 -6.33
CA PHE A 84 6.53 -6.26 -6.79
C PHE A 84 6.22 -6.93 -8.12
N CYS A 85 7.10 -6.80 -9.12
CA CYS A 85 6.89 -7.43 -10.43
C CYS A 85 6.79 -8.96 -10.33
N SER A 86 7.66 -9.59 -9.52
CA SER A 86 7.58 -11.03 -9.24
C SER A 86 6.26 -11.39 -8.55
N SER A 87 5.84 -10.62 -7.54
CA SER A 87 4.58 -10.86 -6.83
C SER A 87 3.37 -10.73 -7.74
N VAL A 88 3.35 -9.75 -8.65
CA VAL A 88 2.27 -9.61 -9.64
C VAL A 88 2.21 -10.84 -10.54
N LYS A 89 3.36 -11.33 -11.00
CA LYS A 89 3.43 -12.51 -11.87
C LYS A 89 3.04 -13.80 -11.15
N GLU A 90 3.50 -13.99 -9.93
CA GLU A 90 3.33 -15.24 -9.16
C GLU A 90 1.98 -15.33 -8.46
N LYS A 91 1.48 -14.20 -7.94
CA LYS A 91 0.28 -14.15 -7.10
C LYS A 91 -0.95 -13.68 -7.85
N SER A 92 -0.78 -13.03 -9.01
CA SER A 92 -1.85 -12.47 -9.84
C SER A 92 -2.88 -11.68 -9.01
N PRO A 93 -2.44 -10.62 -8.31
CA PRO A 93 -3.30 -9.87 -7.39
C PRO A 93 -4.38 -9.11 -8.15
N ASP A 94 -5.54 -8.96 -7.53
CA ASP A 94 -6.61 -8.09 -8.01
C ASP A 94 -6.37 -6.62 -7.64
N PHE A 95 -5.69 -6.37 -6.52
CA PHE A 95 -5.43 -5.02 -6.03
C PHE A 95 -4.04 -4.86 -5.43
N MET A 96 -3.60 -3.60 -5.34
CA MET A 96 -2.48 -3.21 -4.51
C MET A 96 -2.94 -2.11 -3.53
N LEU A 97 -2.53 -2.22 -2.28
CA LEU A 97 -2.68 -1.15 -1.29
C LEU A 97 -1.32 -0.55 -1.00
N MET A 98 -1.13 0.70 -1.41
CA MET A 98 0.01 1.52 -1.01
C MET A 98 -0.34 2.23 0.29
N ASP A 99 0.25 1.76 1.38
CA ASP A 99 0.04 2.29 2.72
C ASP A 99 1.12 3.30 3.09
N SER A 100 0.70 4.33 3.82
CA SER A 100 1.55 5.34 4.47
C SER A 100 2.52 6.05 3.53
N LEU A 101 2.01 6.53 2.40
CA LEU A 101 2.80 7.29 1.44
C LEU A 101 3.21 8.68 1.96
N ASN A 102 2.46 9.23 2.94
CA ASN A 102 2.76 10.52 3.60
C ASN A 102 4.19 10.61 4.12
N ASP A 103 4.61 9.63 4.92
CA ASP A 103 5.93 9.65 5.55
C ASP A 103 7.04 9.70 4.50
N LEU A 104 6.86 8.99 3.39
CA LEU A 104 7.82 9.02 2.29
C LEU A 104 7.84 10.37 1.57
N PHE A 105 6.69 11.03 1.41
CA PHE A 105 6.62 12.37 0.84
C PHE A 105 7.28 13.42 1.75
N LEU A 106 7.11 13.29 3.07
CA LEU A 106 7.74 14.19 4.05
C LEU A 106 9.26 13.98 4.14
N GLU A 107 9.74 12.74 3.99
CA GLU A 107 11.16 12.42 4.01
C GLU A 107 11.86 12.76 2.69
N ASP A 108 11.30 12.34 1.55
CA ASP A 108 11.88 12.51 0.22
C ASP A 108 10.77 12.52 -0.85
N GLU A 109 10.25 13.71 -1.14
CA GLU A 109 9.19 13.95 -2.12
C GLU A 109 9.55 13.41 -3.52
N ASN A 110 10.81 13.54 -3.94
CA ASN A 110 11.26 13.06 -5.25
C ASN A 110 11.19 11.54 -5.33
N ARG A 111 11.61 10.86 -4.26
CA ARG A 111 11.51 9.40 -4.13
C ARG A 111 10.06 8.95 -4.09
N ALA A 112 9.22 9.58 -3.29
CA ALA A 112 7.78 9.28 -3.20
C ALA A 112 7.08 9.44 -4.55
N THR A 113 7.35 10.54 -5.26
CA THR A 113 6.79 10.84 -6.59
C THR A 113 7.22 9.81 -7.63
N LYS A 114 8.51 9.43 -7.65
CA LYS A 114 9.00 8.38 -8.57
C LYS A 114 8.31 7.04 -8.29
N LEU A 115 8.20 6.68 -7.02
CA LEU A 115 7.55 5.45 -6.60
C LEU A 115 6.07 5.46 -7.01
N LEU A 116 5.33 6.50 -6.64
CA LEU A 116 3.91 6.63 -7.01
C LEU A 116 3.69 6.54 -8.52
N ASN A 117 4.49 7.26 -9.32
CA ASN A 117 4.45 7.17 -10.79
C ASN A 117 4.68 5.75 -11.31
N GLU A 118 5.66 5.05 -10.75
CA GLU A 118 6.02 3.70 -11.17
C GLU A 118 4.89 2.71 -10.84
N TYR A 119 4.34 2.78 -9.63
CA TYR A 119 3.29 1.87 -9.19
C TYR A 119 1.94 2.13 -9.83
N ILE A 120 1.57 3.40 -10.11
CA ILE A 120 0.39 3.72 -10.92
C ILE A 120 0.52 3.09 -12.32
N LYS A 121 1.67 3.24 -12.97
CA LYS A 121 1.90 2.65 -14.31
C LYS A 121 1.83 1.13 -14.27
N LYS A 122 2.49 0.50 -13.29
CA LYS A 122 2.45 -0.95 -13.15
C LYS A 122 1.03 -1.47 -12.85
N ALA A 123 0.27 -0.79 -12.01
CA ALA A 123 -1.11 -1.16 -11.73
C ALA A 123 -1.96 -1.11 -13.01
N LYS A 124 -1.87 -0.03 -13.79
CA LYS A 124 -2.57 0.12 -15.08
C LYS A 124 -2.20 -0.98 -16.08
N VAL A 125 -0.90 -1.26 -16.26
CA VAL A 125 -0.41 -2.27 -17.23
C VAL A 125 -0.86 -3.69 -16.86
N ASN A 126 -0.98 -3.99 -15.57
CA ASN A 126 -1.35 -5.32 -15.09
C ASN A 126 -2.84 -5.43 -14.72
N GLU A 127 -3.65 -4.41 -15.04
CA GLU A 127 -5.09 -4.36 -14.71
C GLU A 127 -5.40 -4.56 -13.21
N ILE A 128 -4.49 -4.10 -12.35
CA ILE A 128 -4.62 -4.18 -10.89
C ILE A 128 -5.31 -2.91 -10.38
N ASN A 129 -6.28 -3.07 -9.47
CA ASN A 129 -6.87 -1.92 -8.79
C ASN A 129 -5.88 -1.28 -7.81
N GLY A 130 -5.49 -0.04 -8.07
CA GLY A 130 -4.59 0.73 -7.22
C GLY A 130 -5.31 1.46 -6.09
N LEU A 131 -5.08 1.04 -4.85
CA LEU A 131 -5.58 1.69 -3.64
C LEU A 131 -4.41 2.42 -2.98
N ILE A 132 -4.58 3.71 -2.72
CA ILE A 132 -3.58 4.55 -2.04
C ILE A 132 -4.26 5.11 -0.81
N LEU A 133 -3.65 4.92 0.37
CA LEU A 133 -4.16 5.42 1.64
C LEU A 133 -3.20 6.43 2.25
N VAL A 134 -3.68 7.67 2.42
CA VAL A 134 -2.91 8.82 2.90
C VAL A 134 -3.63 9.55 4.03
N ILE A 135 -2.86 10.16 4.93
CA ILE A 135 -3.36 11.09 5.94
C ILE A 135 -3.58 12.46 5.29
N LYS A 136 -4.64 13.19 5.64
CA LYS A 136 -4.85 14.55 5.15
C LYS A 136 -3.75 15.47 5.68
N GLU A 137 -2.93 15.98 4.76
CA GLU A 137 -1.89 16.97 5.00
C GLU A 137 -1.83 17.94 3.81
N PRO A 138 -1.29 19.17 3.97
CA PRO A 138 -1.22 20.14 2.88
C PRO A 138 -0.53 19.60 1.62
N ILE A 139 0.55 18.82 1.80
CA ILE A 139 1.29 18.21 0.68
C ILE A 139 0.42 17.24 -0.14
N ILE A 140 -0.56 16.59 0.48
CA ILE A 140 -1.46 15.65 -0.21
C ILE A 140 -2.39 16.37 -1.18
N ASP A 141 -2.79 17.61 -0.90
CA ASP A 141 -3.60 18.39 -1.82
C ASP A 141 -2.83 18.71 -3.11
N GLU A 142 -1.55 19.07 -2.99
CA GLU A 142 -0.65 19.27 -4.13
C GLU A 142 -0.47 17.98 -4.94
N ILE A 143 -0.30 16.84 -4.26
CA ILE A 143 -0.19 15.53 -4.92
C ILE A 143 -1.48 15.17 -5.65
N ILE A 144 -2.64 15.38 -5.05
CA ILE A 144 -3.93 15.12 -5.70
C ILE A 144 -4.04 15.93 -6.99
N ASP A 145 -3.66 17.21 -6.95
CA ASP A 145 -3.69 18.07 -8.13
C ASP A 145 -2.78 17.60 -9.26
N VAL A 146 -1.57 17.13 -8.93
CA VAL A 146 -0.61 16.55 -9.88
C VAL A 146 -1.18 15.27 -10.51
N TYR A 147 -1.81 14.41 -9.72
CA TYR A 147 -2.23 13.07 -10.12
C TYR A 147 -3.71 12.94 -10.48
N LYS A 148 -4.48 14.04 -10.50
CA LYS A 148 -5.94 14.02 -10.74
C LYS A 148 -6.38 13.36 -12.04
N LYS A 149 -5.51 13.31 -13.05
CA LYS A 149 -5.78 12.66 -14.34
C LYS A 149 -5.49 11.16 -14.32
N ASP A 150 -4.67 10.72 -13.37
CA ASP A 150 -4.23 9.33 -13.23
C ASP A 150 -5.00 8.58 -12.14
N ILE A 151 -5.61 9.30 -11.21
CA ILE A 151 -6.43 8.77 -10.11
C ILE A 151 -7.90 8.81 -10.53
N ASP A 152 -8.55 7.64 -10.53
CA ASP A 152 -9.96 7.53 -10.91
C ASP A 152 -10.91 8.21 -9.91
N SER A 153 -10.55 8.21 -8.63
CA SER A 153 -11.37 8.79 -7.56
C SER A 153 -10.55 9.15 -6.33
N VAL A 154 -10.92 10.25 -5.69
CA VAL A 154 -10.42 10.66 -4.36
C VAL A 154 -11.59 10.58 -3.38
N ILE A 155 -11.41 9.85 -2.28
CA ILE A 155 -12.40 9.66 -1.23
C ILE A 155 -11.81 10.25 0.05
N GLU A 156 -12.45 11.30 0.57
CA GLU A 156 -12.03 11.96 1.81
C GLU A 156 -12.85 11.46 3.00
N ILE A 157 -12.19 11.12 4.11
CA ILE A 157 -12.78 10.53 5.31
C ILE A 157 -12.28 11.31 6.53
N TYR A 158 -13.16 12.10 7.16
CA TYR A 158 -12.83 12.96 8.29
C TYR A 158 -13.52 12.52 9.57
#